data_AF-A0A7C7JVR2-F1
#
_entry.id   AF-A0A7C7JVR2-F1
#
_cell.length_a   1.000
_cell.length_b   1.000
_cell.length_c   1.000
_cell.angle_alpha   90.00
_cell.angle_beta   90.00
_cell.angle_gamma   90.00
#
_symmetry.space_group_name_H-M   'P 1'
#
loop_
_entity.id
_entity.type
_entity.pdbx_description
1 polymer ?
#
loop_
_entity_poly.entity_id
_entity_poly.type
_entity_poly.pdbx_seq_one_letter_code
_entity_poly.pdbx_strand_id
1 'polypeptide(L)'
;MSASTEAKAQKIVQFSQYKIYKNEYGATKIKITPHTRKGNTDSKYDSSFSVYGVLICYTVDGKQKSARQDMTYDLKNKGYYEFGLAYGSKSKVGSVSVTYFNMLDTPKSSWPKKDDCYN
;
A
#
# COMPACT_ATOMS: atom_id res chain seq x y z
N MET A 1 -9.30 -28.71 -19.66
CA MET A 1 -9.23 -28.33 -18.23
C MET A 1 -8.37 -27.08 -18.14
N SER A 2 -8.97 -25.90 -18.00
CA SER A 2 -8.21 -24.65 -17.84
C SER A 2 -7.67 -24.60 -16.42
N ALA A 3 -6.35 -24.76 -16.28
CA ALA A 3 -5.66 -24.42 -15.04
C ALA A 3 -5.75 -22.90 -14.88
N SER A 4 -6.64 -22.44 -14.01
CA SER A 4 -6.58 -21.10 -13.46
C SER A 4 -5.27 -21.01 -12.69
N THR A 5 -4.24 -20.43 -13.31
CA THR A 5 -2.96 -20.13 -12.68
C THR A 5 -3.24 -19.16 -11.54
N GLU A 6 -3.46 -19.69 -10.33
CA GLU A 6 -3.54 -18.87 -9.13
C GLU A 6 -2.26 -18.03 -9.08
N ALA A 7 -2.42 -16.72 -9.26
CA ALA A 7 -1.32 -15.78 -9.18
C ALA A 7 -0.79 -15.80 -7.74
N LYS A 8 0.19 -16.67 -7.48
CA LYS A 8 0.84 -16.79 -6.17
C LYS A 8 1.35 -15.43 -5.73
N ALA A 9 1.19 -15.11 -4.45
CA ALA A 9 1.71 -13.86 -3.93
C ALA A 9 3.25 -13.90 -3.89
N GLN A 10 3.88 -12.92 -4.54
CA GLN A 10 5.33 -12.88 -4.76
C GLN A 10 6.03 -12.09 -3.64
N LYS A 11 7.30 -12.41 -3.35
CA LYS A 11 8.10 -11.67 -2.36
C LYS A 11 8.43 -10.28 -2.89
N ILE A 12 8.01 -9.23 -2.19
CA ILE A 12 8.37 -7.84 -2.50
C ILE A 12 9.61 -7.49 -1.68
N VAL A 13 10.73 -7.36 -2.38
CA VAL A 13 12.04 -7.03 -1.78
C VAL A 13 12.28 -5.52 -1.69
N GLN A 14 11.57 -4.73 -2.50
CA GLN A 14 11.65 -3.27 -2.48
C GLN A 14 10.34 -2.69 -3.03
N PHE A 15 9.82 -1.67 -2.37
CA PHE A 15 8.70 -0.88 -2.89
C PHE A 15 9.25 0.30 -3.69
N SER A 16 8.71 0.52 -4.90
CA SER A 16 9.01 1.71 -5.70
C SER A 16 8.20 2.89 -5.23
N GLN A 17 8.72 4.07 -5.58
CA GLN A 17 8.02 5.34 -5.59
C GLN A 17 6.51 5.20 -5.79
N TYR A 18 5.75 5.80 -4.88
CA TYR A 18 4.33 5.99 -5.09
C TYR A 18 4.10 7.14 -6.07
N LYS A 19 2.97 7.09 -6.80
CA LYS A 19 2.51 8.19 -7.64
C LYS A 19 1.23 8.77 -7.07
N ILE A 20 1.20 10.08 -6.91
CA ILE A 20 -0.02 10.81 -6.56
C ILE A 20 -0.64 11.31 -7.86
N TYR A 21 -1.94 11.09 -8.03
CA TYR A 21 -2.65 11.52 -9.22
C TYR A 21 -4.10 11.89 -8.88
N LYS A 22 -4.76 12.65 -9.75
CA LYS A 22 -6.21 12.93 -9.66
C LYS A 22 -6.97 12.06 -10.65
N ASN A 23 -8.06 11.45 -10.22
CA ASN A 23 -8.96 10.75 -11.14
C ASN A 23 -9.93 11.72 -11.82
N GLU A 24 -10.73 11.21 -12.76
CA GLU A 24 -11.74 11.98 -13.52
C GLU A 24 -12.80 12.65 -12.64
N TYR A 25 -13.05 12.12 -11.44
CA TYR A 25 -13.99 12.69 -10.46
C TYR A 25 -13.35 13.75 -9.56
N GLY A 26 -12.08 14.10 -9.78
CA GLY A 26 -11.33 15.08 -8.99
C GLY A 26 -10.78 14.55 -7.66
N ALA A 27 -10.94 13.26 -7.36
CA ALA A 27 -10.37 12.64 -6.18
C ALA A 27 -8.84 12.49 -6.35
N THR A 28 -8.09 12.88 -5.33
CA THR A 28 -6.64 12.67 -5.26
C THR A 28 -6.35 11.29 -4.68
N LYS A 29 -5.57 10.50 -5.40
CA LYS A 29 -5.23 9.12 -5.08
C LYS A 29 -3.72 8.93 -5.05
N ILE A 30 -3.29 7.93 -4.29
CA ILE A 30 -1.93 7.41 -4.27
C ILE A 30 -1.92 6.00 -4.84
N LYS A 31 -1.02 5.74 -5.79
CA LYS A 31 -0.77 4.42 -6.37
C LYS A 31 0.62 3.95 -5.97
N ILE A 32 0.69 2.78 -5.35
CA ILE A 32 1.91 2.13 -4.90
C ILE A 32 2.15 0.90 -5.78
N THR A 33 3.31 0.84 -6.42
CA THR A 33 3.72 -0.29 -7.26
C THR A 33 5.03 -0.85 -6.73
N PRO A 34 5.15 -2.17 -6.48
CA PRO A 34 6.41 -2.76 -6.03
C PRO A 34 7.46 -2.76 -7.16
N HIS A 35 8.75 -2.61 -6.81
CA HIS A 35 9.86 -2.51 -7.78
C HIS A 35 10.18 -3.85 -8.42
N THR A 36 10.19 -4.88 -7.59
CA THR A 36 10.58 -6.22 -8.04
C THR A 36 9.75 -7.22 -7.28
N ARG A 37 9.07 -8.06 -8.05
CA ARG A 37 8.44 -9.26 -7.53
C ARG A 37 9.37 -10.41 -7.88
N LYS A 38 10.03 -10.99 -6.88
CA LYS A 38 10.74 -12.24 -7.12
C LYS A 38 9.75 -13.39 -6.98
N GLY A 39 9.79 -14.32 -7.93
CA GLY A 39 9.13 -15.62 -7.77
C GLY A 39 9.57 -16.20 -6.43
N ASN A 40 8.60 -16.48 -5.56
CA ASN A 40 8.88 -16.90 -4.21
C ASN A 40 8.60 -18.40 -4.08
N THR A 41 9.55 -19.13 -3.52
CA THR A 41 9.40 -20.54 -3.13
C THR A 41 8.91 -20.69 -1.70
N ASP A 42 8.93 -19.61 -0.91
CA ASP A 42 8.48 -19.60 0.48
C ASP A 42 6.96 -19.41 0.56
N SER A 43 6.29 -20.48 0.99
CA SER A 43 4.83 -20.57 1.08
C SER A 43 4.21 -19.57 2.05
N LYS A 44 4.97 -19.05 3.03
CA LYS A 44 4.41 -18.07 4.00
C LYS A 44 3.92 -16.80 3.32
N TYR A 45 4.51 -16.44 2.18
CA TYR A 45 4.11 -15.26 1.40
C TYR A 45 3.00 -15.56 0.38
N ASP A 46 2.53 -16.80 0.25
CA ASP A 46 1.44 -17.16 -0.67
C ASP A 46 0.03 -16.80 -0.11
N SER A 47 0.00 -16.01 0.96
CA SER A 47 -1.25 -15.52 1.52
C SER A 47 -1.87 -14.41 0.66
N SER A 48 -3.20 -14.38 0.63
CA SER A 48 -3.97 -13.30 -0.01
C SER A 48 -4.10 -12.05 0.88
N PHE A 49 -3.72 -12.15 2.17
CA PHE A 49 -3.84 -11.08 3.16
C PHE A 49 -2.66 -11.09 4.14
N SER A 50 -2.45 -9.98 4.84
CA SER A 50 -1.54 -9.85 5.98
C SER A 50 -0.07 -10.17 5.68
N VAL A 51 0.40 -9.84 4.47
CA VAL A 51 1.82 -9.97 4.08
C VAL A 51 2.48 -8.59 3.97
N TYR A 52 1.87 -7.66 3.24
CA TYR A 52 2.43 -6.34 2.96
C TYR A 52 1.57 -5.22 3.51
N GLY A 53 2.11 -4.47 4.46
CA GLY A 53 1.47 -3.32 5.05
C GLY A 53 2.06 -2.01 4.54
N VAL A 54 1.25 -0.96 4.60
CA VAL A 54 1.67 0.42 4.36
C VAL A 54 1.10 1.33 5.43
N LEU A 55 1.91 2.29 5.89
CA LEU A 55 1.48 3.47 6.60
C LEU A 55 1.64 4.67 5.67
N ILE A 56 0.56 5.43 5.47
CA ILE A 56 0.52 6.63 4.65
C ILE A 56 0.22 7.78 5.60
N CYS A 57 1.17 8.71 5.75
CA CYS A 57 0.97 9.96 6.48
C CYS A 57 0.75 11.06 5.45
N TYR A 58 -0.30 11.85 5.61
CA TYR A 58 -0.62 12.88 4.64
C TYR A 58 -1.39 14.04 5.25
N THR A 59 -1.47 15.16 4.54
CA THR A 59 -2.30 16.29 4.93
C THR A 59 -3.42 16.53 3.92
N VAL A 60 -4.61 16.88 4.41
CA VAL A 60 -5.75 17.31 3.58
C VAL A 60 -6.28 18.61 4.17
N ASP A 61 -6.26 19.67 3.37
CA ASP A 61 -6.74 21.00 3.78
C ASP A 61 -6.06 21.48 5.08
N GLY A 62 -4.75 21.25 5.19
CA GLY A 62 -3.92 21.59 6.35
C GLY A 62 -4.08 20.65 7.55
N LYS A 63 -5.03 19.70 7.51
CA LYS A 63 -5.25 18.73 8.58
C LYS A 63 -4.48 17.45 8.30
N GLN A 64 -3.67 17.06 9.26
CA GLN A 64 -2.92 15.82 9.19
C GLN A 64 -3.84 14.60 9.32
N LYS A 65 -3.52 13.56 8.54
CA LYS A 65 -4.24 12.30 8.43
C LYS A 65 -3.25 11.15 8.32
N SER A 66 -3.69 9.97 8.71
CA SER A 66 -2.90 8.76 8.57
C SER A 66 -3.75 7.54 8.22
N ALA A 67 -3.20 6.66 7.37
CA ALA A 67 -3.83 5.44 6.95
C ALA A 67 -2.83 4.28 7.04
N ARG A 68 -3.14 3.28 7.87
CA ARG A 68 -2.40 2.02 7.90
C ARG A 68 -3.25 0.94 7.26
N GLN A 69 -2.75 0.34 6.18
CA GLN A 69 -3.53 -0.52 5.30
C GLN A 69 -2.76 -1.80 4.96
N ASP A 70 -3.51 -2.87 4.71
CA ASP A 70 -3.02 -4.09 4.08
C ASP A 70 -3.12 -3.93 2.57
N MET A 71 -2.00 -4.11 1.87
CA MET A 71 -1.90 -4.01 0.41
C MET A 71 -1.87 -5.38 -0.27
N THR A 72 -1.80 -6.48 0.48
CA THR A 72 -1.47 -7.82 -0.02
C THR A 72 -2.40 -8.26 -1.13
N TYR A 73 -3.71 -8.15 -0.91
CA TYR A 73 -4.72 -8.59 -1.86
C TYR A 73 -4.63 -7.83 -3.19
N ASP A 74 -4.53 -6.50 -3.11
CA ASP A 74 -4.45 -5.65 -4.30
C ASP A 74 -3.14 -5.88 -5.06
N LEU A 75 -2.03 -6.03 -4.34
CA LEU A 75 -0.75 -6.34 -4.96
C LEU A 75 -0.79 -7.71 -5.66
N LYS A 76 -1.38 -8.73 -5.04
CA LYS A 76 -1.55 -10.07 -5.62
C LYS A 76 -2.39 -10.04 -6.89
N ASN A 77 -3.55 -9.38 -6.85
CA ASN A 77 -4.54 -9.45 -7.93
C ASN A 77 -4.40 -8.36 -9.01
N LYS A 78 -3.98 -7.15 -8.65
CA LYS A 78 -3.97 -5.98 -9.56
C LYS A 78 -2.58 -5.57 -10.03
N GLY A 79 -1.52 -5.99 -9.35
CA GLY A 79 -0.18 -5.50 -9.66
C GLY A 79 0.27 -4.30 -8.80
N TYR A 80 -0.67 -3.58 -8.22
CA TYR A 80 -0.48 -2.31 -7.52
C TYR A 80 -1.52 -2.14 -6.41
N TYR A 81 -1.24 -1.27 -5.46
CA TYR A 81 -2.19 -0.83 -4.44
C TYR A 81 -2.60 0.62 -4.70
N GLU A 82 -3.85 0.95 -4.40
CA GLU A 82 -4.38 2.29 -4.58
C GLU A 82 -5.19 2.74 -3.37
N PHE A 83 -4.96 3.97 -2.92
CA PHE A 83 -5.66 4.56 -1.79
C PHE A 83 -6.14 5.99 -2.11
N GLY A 84 -7.34 6.34 -1.64
CA GLY A 84 -7.89 7.68 -1.79
C GLY A 84 -7.38 8.62 -0.70
N LEU A 85 -6.62 9.65 -1.08
CA LEU A 85 -6.14 10.67 -0.15
C LEU A 85 -7.21 11.74 0.11
N ALA A 86 -7.91 12.15 -0.96
CA ALA A 86 -9.04 13.09 -0.86
C ALA A 86 -10.07 12.78 -1.95
N TYR A 87 -11.36 12.88 -1.62
CA TYR A 87 -12.45 12.53 -2.53
C TYR A 87 -13.05 13.72 -3.29
N GLY A 88 -12.83 14.95 -2.81
CA GLY A 88 -13.34 16.17 -3.43
C GLY A 88 -12.30 16.90 -4.27
N SER A 89 -12.72 17.45 -5.41
CA SER A 89 -11.86 18.23 -6.31
C SER A 89 -11.28 19.50 -5.68
N LYS A 90 -11.94 20.04 -4.66
CA LYS A 90 -11.55 21.23 -3.90
C LYS A 90 -10.54 20.95 -2.79
N SER A 91 -10.46 19.69 -2.31
CA SER A 91 -9.55 19.33 -1.23
C SER A 91 -8.11 19.32 -1.70
N LYS A 92 -7.24 19.97 -0.93
CA LYS A 92 -5.81 20.06 -1.22
C LYS A 92 -5.06 19.01 -0.40
N VAL A 93 -4.46 18.05 -1.11
CA VAL A 93 -3.52 17.11 -0.50
C VAL A 93 -2.15 17.78 -0.44
N GLY A 94 -1.57 17.84 0.75
CA GLY A 94 -0.25 18.42 0.99
C GLY A 94 0.85 17.35 1.05
N SER A 95 1.73 17.47 2.04
CA SER A 95 2.79 16.49 2.29
C SER A 95 2.22 15.07 2.34
N VAL A 96 2.93 14.13 1.72
CA VAL A 96 2.63 12.70 1.77
C VAL A 96 3.93 11.98 2.04
N SER A 97 3.93 11.07 2.99
CA SER A 97 5.01 10.11 3.23
C SER A 97 4.44 8.71 3.35
N VAL A 98 5.24 7.72 2.98
CA VAL A 98 4.83 6.32 2.93
C VAL A 98 5.89 5.46 3.57
N THR A 99 5.47 4.66 4.55
CA THR A 99 6.31 3.67 5.22
C THR A 99 5.77 2.28 4.91
N TYR A 100 6.59 1.47 4.25
CA TYR A 100 6.26 0.09 3.92
C TYR A 100 6.76 -0.84 5.01
N PHE A 101 6.01 -1.92 5.28
CA PHE A 101 6.44 -2.93 6.22
C PHE A 101 5.91 -4.31 5.84
N ASN A 102 6.66 -5.34 6.24
CA ASN A 102 6.31 -6.73 5.99
C ASN A 102 5.72 -7.33 7.25
N MET A 103 4.45 -7.72 7.17
CA MET A 103 3.68 -8.22 8.31
C MET A 103 4.06 -9.65 8.72
N LEU A 104 4.79 -10.39 7.91
CA LEU A 104 5.28 -11.73 8.24
C LEU A 104 6.67 -11.72 8.88
N ASP A 105 7.54 -10.83 8.39
CA ASP A 105 8.94 -10.77 8.82
C ASP A 105 9.15 -9.84 10.04
N THR A 106 8.13 -9.05 10.41
CA THR A 106 8.19 -8.17 11.58
C THR A 106 7.09 -8.49 12.58
N PRO A 107 7.38 -8.54 13.89
CA PRO A 107 6.35 -8.78 14.90
C PRO A 107 5.32 -7.65 14.92
N LYS A 108 4.07 -7.99 15.22
CA LYS A 108 2.94 -7.04 15.21
C LYS A 108 3.17 -5.81 16.11
N SER A 109 3.92 -5.97 17.20
CA SER A 109 4.29 -4.89 18.11
C SER A 109 5.21 -3.84 17.49
N SER A 110 5.99 -4.19 16.45
CA SER A 110 6.92 -3.29 15.76
C SER A 110 6.35 -2.72 14.47
N TRP A 111 5.09 -3.04 14.12
CA TRP A 111 4.48 -2.46 12.94
C TRP A 111 4.25 -0.95 13.13
N PRO A 112 4.51 -0.12 12.11
CA PRO A 112 4.22 1.30 12.16
C PRO A 112 2.77 1.54 12.59
N LYS A 113 2.54 2.52 13.45
CA LYS A 113 1.22 2.91 13.96
C LYS A 113 0.75 4.17 13.25
N LYS A 114 -0.56 4.40 13.30
CA LYS A 114 -1.15 5.65 12.76
C LYS A 114 -0.62 6.88 13.48
N ASP A 115 -0.30 6.74 14.76
CA ASP A 115 0.17 7.82 15.61
C ASP A 115 1.60 8.25 15.26
N ASP A 116 2.40 7.36 14.66
CA ASP A 116 3.76 7.65 14.20
C ASP A 116 3.83 8.78 13.17
N CYS A 117 2.70 9.09 12.53
CA CYS A 117 2.61 10.23 11.63
C CYS A 117 2.66 11.57 12.36
N TYR A 118 2.15 11.67 13.60
CA TYR A 118 1.91 12.92 14.35
C TYR A 118 3.00 13.26 15.37
N ASN A 119 4.13 12.56 15.31
CA ASN A 119 5.29 12.79 16.16
C ASN A 119 6.26 13.81 15.57
#